data_AF-F0GBA9-F1
#
_entry.id   AF-F0GBA9-F1
#
_cell.length_a   1.000
_cell.length_b   1.000
_cell.length_c   1.000
_cell.angle_alpha   90.00
_cell.angle_beta   90.00
_cell.angle_gamma   90.00
#
_symmetry.space_group_name_H-M   'P 1'
#
loop_
_entity.id
_entity.type
_entity.pdbx_description
1 polymer ?
#
loop_
_entity_poly.entity_id
_entity_poly.type
_entity_poly.pdbx_seq_one_letter_code
_entity_poly.pdbx_strand_id
1 'polypeptide(L)' 'MLKVTKAVFPVAGLGTRFLPATKASPKEMLPVVDKPLIQYAVEEA' A
#
# COMPACT_ATOMS: atom_id res chain seq x y z
N MET A 1 29.31 3.19 -7.13
CA MET A 1 27.95 2.70 -7.44
C MET A 1 26.99 3.86 -7.42
N LEU A 2 25.99 3.88 -8.31
CA LEU A 2 24.91 4.87 -8.26
C LEU A 2 23.96 4.51 -7.12
N LYS A 3 23.59 5.48 -6.28
CA LYS A 3 22.63 5.29 -5.18
C LYS A 3 21.21 5.22 -5.75
N VAL A 4 20.43 4.23 -5.32
CA VAL A 4 18.99 4.17 -5.63
C VAL A 4 18.28 5.23 -4.78
N THR A 5 17.50 6.12 -5.42
CA THR A 5 16.84 7.26 -4.77
C THR A 5 15.34 7.32 -5.01
N LYS A 6 14.79 6.35 -5.75
CA LYS A 6 13.37 6.30 -6.12
C LYS A 6 12.86 4.87 -5.97
N ALA A 7 11.65 4.74 -5.43
CA ALA A 7 10.90 3.50 -5.35
C ALA A 7 9.58 3.64 -6.10
N VAL A 8 9.05 2.53 -6.61
CA VAL A 8 7.76 2.47 -7.33
C VAL A 8 6.85 1.48 -6.60
N PHE A 9 5.67 1.95 -6.19
CA PHE A 9 4.68 1.14 -5.48
C PHE A 9 3.43 0.97 -6.35
N PRO A 10 3.16 -0.22 -6.90
CA PRO A 10 1.92 -0.48 -7.62
C PRO A 10 0.75 -0.61 -6.64
N VAL A 11 -0.11 0.41 -6.59
CA VAL A 11 -1.24 0.53 -5.62
C VAL A 11 -2.62 0.54 -6.29
N ALA A 12 -2.71 0.02 -7.52
CA ALA A 12 -3.95 0.01 -8.31
C ALA A 12 -4.80 -1.27 -8.12
N GLY A 13 -4.55 -2.06 -7.07
CA GLY A 13 -5.23 -3.34 -6.84
C GLY A 13 -6.62 -3.19 -6.22
N LEU A 14 -7.66 -3.71 -6.88
CA LEU A 14 -9.06 -3.64 -6.41
C LEU A 14 -9.34 -4.39 -5.09
N GLY A 15 -8.52 -5.39 -4.75
CA GLY A 15 -8.64 -6.10 -3.48
C GLY A 15 -9.94 -6.91 -3.32
N THR A 16 -10.41 -7.61 -4.35
CA THR A 16 -11.73 -8.29 -4.36
C THR A 16 -12.00 -9.24 -3.19
N ARG A 17 -10.97 -9.81 -2.56
CA ARG A 17 -11.07 -10.66 -1.36
C ARG A 17 -11.38 -9.89 -0.06
N PHE A 18 -11.20 -8.58 -0.08
CA PHE A 18 -11.42 -7.67 1.04
C PHE A 18 -12.67 -6.81 0.84
N LEU A 19 -13.55 -7.16 -0.12
CA LEU A 19 -14.86 -6.52 -0.21
C LEU A 19 -15.72 -6.86 1.02
N PRO A 20 -16.50 -5.91 1.55
CA PRO A 20 -16.78 -4.58 1.00
C PRO A 20 -15.76 -3.50 1.39
N ALA A 21 -14.78 -3.79 2.24
CA ALA A 21 -13.84 -2.80 2.78
C ALA A 21 -13.03 -2.08 1.69
N THR A 22 -12.66 -2.79 0.61
CA THR A 22 -11.91 -2.20 -0.52
C THR A 22 -12.78 -1.73 -1.68
N LYS A 23 -14.09 -1.53 -1.48
CA LYS A 23 -15.00 -1.09 -2.55
C LYS A 23 -14.64 0.29 -3.10
N ALA A 24 -14.26 1.21 -2.22
CA ALA A 24 -13.99 2.61 -2.54
C ALA A 24 -12.55 3.05 -2.14
N SER A 25 -11.78 2.15 -1.54
CA SER A 25 -10.40 2.40 -1.12
C SER A 25 -9.51 1.23 -1.56
N PRO A 26 -8.29 1.47 -2.08
CA PRO A 26 -7.35 0.42 -2.45
C PRO A 26 -7.01 -0.49 -1.26
N LYS A 27 -6.62 -1.74 -1.54
CA LYS A 27 -6.23 -2.68 -0.47
C LYS A 27 -4.99 -2.21 0.31
N GLU A 28 -4.11 -1.43 -0.33
CA GLU A 28 -2.89 -0.92 0.27
C GLU A 28 -3.15 0.18 1.33
N MET A 29 -4.38 0.71 1.38
CA MET A 29 -4.83 1.65 2.42
C MET A 29 -5.44 0.95 3.64
N LEU A 30 -5.58 -0.38 3.65
CA LEU A 30 -6.08 -1.10 4.82
C LEU A 30 -5.12 -0.92 6.01
N PRO A 31 -5.63 -0.59 7.21
CA PRO A 31 -4.77 -0.38 8.38
C PRO A 31 -4.33 -1.71 8.99
N VAL A 32 -3.07 -1.76 9.42
CA VAL A 32 -2.60 -2.69 10.45
C VAL A 32 -2.56 -1.91 11.75
N VAL A 33 -3.49 -2.24 12.65
CA VAL A 33 -3.80 -1.48 13.88
C VAL A 33 -4.34 -0.08 13.56
N ASP A 34 -3.46 0.88 13.34
CA ASP A 34 -3.76 2.30 13.14
C ASP A 34 -3.00 2.91 11.95
N LYS A 35 -2.12 2.14 11.30
CA LYS A 35 -1.28 2.59 10.19
C LYS A 35 -1.61 1.85 8.88
N PRO A 36 -1.80 2.54 7.73
CA PRO A 36 -2.02 1.90 6.44
C PRO A 36 -0.83 1.02 5.99
N LEU A 37 -1.10 -0.08 5.30
CA LEU A 37 -0.07 -0.97 4.73
C LEU A 37 0.96 -0.22 3.87
N ILE A 38 0.51 0.70 3.01
CA ILE A 38 1.41 1.47 2.15
C ILE A 38 2.39 2.33 2.93
N GLN A 39 2.01 2.80 4.13
CA GLN A 39 2.90 3.60 4.95
C GLN A 39 4.07 2.77 5.48
N TYR A 40 3.84 1.53 5.90
CA TYR A 40 4.94 0.63 6.28
C TYR A 40 5.91 0.40 5.11
N ALA A 41 5.39 0.21 3.89
CA ALA A 41 6.22 0.00 2.70
C ALA A 41 7.03 1.26 2.30
N VAL A 42 6.50 2.46 2.55
CA VAL A 42 7.21 3.73 2.34
C VAL A 42 8.28 3.96 3.41
N GLU A 43 8.04 3.55 4.66
CA GLU A 43 9.02 3.64 5.75
C GLU A 43 10.19 2.64 5.58
N GLU A 44 9.98 1.53 4.87
CA GLU A 44 11.01 0.52 4.58
C GLU A 44 11.96 0.92 3.44
N ALA A 45 11.46 1.61 2.42
CA ALA A 45 12.15 1.89 1.16
C ALA A 45 13.09 3.11 1.20
#